data_AF-A0A369VZD1-F1
#
_entry.id   AF-A0A369VZD1-F1
#
_cell.length_a   1.000
_cell.length_b   1.000
_cell.length_c   1.000
_cell.angle_alpha   90.00
_cell.angle_beta   90.00
_cell.angle_gamma   90.00
#
_symmetry.space_group_name_H-M   'P 1'
#
loop_
_entity.id
_entity.type
_entity.pdbx_description
1 polymer ?
#
loop_
_entity_poly.entity_id
_entity_poly.type
_entity_poly.pdbx_seq_one_letter_code
_entity_poly.pdbx_strand_id
1 'polypeptide(L)'
;MLTMTYIPVILFKDGSFYEIGDPALEDIDLAAVRAARPADWGRWRQEGAQFVLTDHKGRPDSFKLQDGEFFKAFPADGTASLSGEYRSISGGGNSAMGGEVMIASESRYHFQPGGTYTTGRSTGAMNSGAMSGAGSTVASRRNGAGRFSAERYTITLERPDGRSERRFFAFGSQKSPPLIDKDMLFLGDTVYSLDD
;
A
#
# COMPACT_ATOMS: atom_id res chain seq x y z
N MET A 1 3.78 -17.17 -7.60
CA MET A 1 2.98 -16.14 -6.91
C MET A 1 3.27 -14.81 -7.59
N LEU A 2 2.29 -14.20 -8.23
CA LEU A 2 2.43 -12.90 -8.90
C LEU A 2 2.12 -11.82 -7.86
N THR A 3 3.10 -11.06 -7.39
CA THR A 3 2.83 -9.89 -6.54
C THR A 3 2.35 -8.75 -7.43
N MET A 4 1.03 -8.58 -7.55
CA MET A 4 0.47 -7.35 -8.15
C MET A 4 0.74 -6.20 -7.20
N THR A 5 1.50 -5.21 -7.65
CA THR A 5 1.83 -4.03 -6.87
C THR A 5 0.84 -2.94 -7.28
N TYR A 6 0.01 -2.51 -6.33
CA TYR A 6 -0.88 -1.38 -6.51
C TYR A 6 -0.24 -0.15 -5.86
N ILE A 7 -0.18 0.95 -6.59
CA ILE A 7 0.35 2.23 -6.10
C ILE A 7 -0.81 3.22 -6.07
N PRO A 8 -1.16 3.81 -4.92
CA PRO A 8 -2.19 4.82 -4.88
C PRO A 8 -1.72 6.10 -5.60
N VAL A 9 -2.57 6.65 -6.46
CA VAL A 9 -2.29 7.89 -7.20
C VAL A 9 -3.30 8.97 -6.84
N ILE A 10 -2.80 10.19 -6.61
CA ILE A 10 -3.61 11.39 -6.37
C ILE A 10 -3.74 12.15 -7.68
N LEU A 11 -4.95 12.28 -8.20
CA LEU A 11 -5.25 13.06 -9.41
C LEU A 11 -5.64 14.50 -9.00
N PHE A 12 -4.77 15.47 -9.28
CA PHE A 12 -5.04 16.88 -8.97
C PHE A 12 -5.85 17.57 -10.07
N LYS A 13 -6.65 18.57 -9.69
CA LYS A 13 -7.50 19.33 -10.63
C LYS A 13 -6.71 20.09 -11.71
N ASP A 14 -5.43 20.34 -11.51
CA ASP A 14 -4.54 21.00 -12.47
C ASP A 14 -3.99 20.05 -13.56
N GLY A 15 -4.46 18.80 -13.57
CA GLY A 15 -4.02 17.76 -14.51
C GLY A 15 -2.64 17.18 -14.17
N SER A 16 -2.10 17.42 -12.97
CA SER A 16 -0.96 16.66 -12.46
C SER A 16 -1.41 15.46 -11.62
N PHE A 17 -0.61 14.39 -11.59
CA PHE A 17 -0.80 13.31 -10.63
C PHE A 17 0.45 13.12 -9.78
N TYR A 18 0.26 12.51 -8.61
CA TYR A 18 1.32 12.12 -7.69
C TYR A 18 1.09 10.69 -7.17
N GLU A 19 2.10 9.84 -7.30
CA GLU A 19 2.16 8.52 -6.66
C GLU A 19 2.46 8.71 -5.17
N ILE A 20 1.46 8.46 -4.31
CA ILE A 20 1.59 8.77 -2.89
C ILE A 20 2.50 7.76 -2.20
N GLY A 21 3.37 8.27 -1.32
CA GLY A 21 4.18 7.45 -0.45
C GLY A 21 3.50 7.17 0.90
N ASP A 22 4.34 6.85 1.88
CA ASP A 22 3.90 6.53 3.24
C ASP A 22 3.15 7.61 4.04
N PRO A 23 3.60 8.88 4.05
CA PRO A 23 3.01 9.89 4.91
C PRO A 23 1.54 10.18 4.56
N ALA A 24 0.78 10.65 5.56
CA ALA A 24 -0.55 11.20 5.31
C ALA A 24 -0.48 12.35 4.30
N LEU A 25 -1.43 12.41 3.36
CA LEU A 25 -1.43 13.42 2.29
C LEU A 25 -1.41 14.85 2.85
N GLU A 26 -2.07 15.07 3.99
CA GLU A 26 -2.16 16.34 4.68
C GLU A 26 -0.82 16.80 5.30
N ASP A 27 0.10 15.87 5.52
CA ASP A 27 1.39 16.12 6.16
C ASP A 27 2.51 16.32 5.11
N ILE A 28 2.20 16.24 3.82
CA ILE A 28 3.17 16.33 2.72
C ILE A 28 3.32 17.77 2.21
N ASP A 29 4.56 18.26 2.20
CA ASP A 29 4.93 19.40 1.36
C ASP A 29 5.09 18.93 -0.10
N LEU A 30 4.01 19.10 -0.87
CA LEU A 30 3.94 18.66 -2.27
C LEU A 30 5.03 19.31 -3.14
N ALA A 31 5.41 20.55 -2.88
CA ALA A 31 6.44 21.23 -3.66
C ALA A 31 7.83 20.65 -3.37
N ALA A 32 8.14 20.43 -2.09
CA ALA A 32 9.39 19.82 -1.68
C ALA A 32 9.51 18.38 -2.18
N VAL A 33 8.45 17.58 -2.07
CA VAL A 33 8.44 16.20 -2.57
C VAL A 33 8.57 16.16 -4.09
N ARG A 34 7.89 17.05 -4.83
CA ARG A 34 8.03 17.14 -6.28
C ARG A 34 9.45 17.47 -6.74
N ALA A 35 10.14 18.34 -6.00
CA ALA A 35 11.54 18.66 -6.28
C ALA A 35 12.48 17.48 -5.95
N ALA A 36 12.23 16.79 -4.84
CA ALA A 36 13.08 15.68 -4.39
C ALA A 36 12.85 14.38 -5.17
N ARG A 37 11.61 14.12 -5.60
CA ARG A 37 11.18 12.88 -6.27
C ARG A 37 10.34 13.20 -7.50
N PRO A 38 10.93 13.80 -8.55
CA PRO A 38 10.18 14.14 -9.77
C PRO A 38 9.64 12.91 -10.52
N ALA A 39 10.18 11.72 -10.24
CA ALA A 39 9.75 10.48 -10.88
C ALA A 39 8.34 10.03 -10.47
N ASP A 40 7.92 10.37 -9.24
CA ASP A 40 6.62 10.02 -8.65
C ASP A 40 5.48 10.93 -9.19
N TRP A 41 5.79 11.82 -10.13
CA TRP A 41 4.88 12.82 -10.66
C TRP A 41 4.67 12.67 -12.16
N GLY A 42 3.48 13.05 -12.60
CA GLY A 42 3.17 13.09 -14.02
C GLY A 42 1.98 13.98 -14.34
N ARG A 43 1.40 13.76 -15.51
CA ARG A 43 0.19 14.45 -15.96
C ARG A 43 -0.94 13.46 -16.15
N TRP A 44 -2.16 13.87 -15.89
CA TRP A 44 -3.33 13.08 -16.24
C TRP A 44 -4.34 13.92 -17.01
N ARG A 45 -5.12 13.25 -17.84
CA ARG A 45 -6.31 13.81 -18.46
C ARG A 45 -7.36 12.72 -18.64
N GLN A 46 -8.62 13.14 -18.76
CA GLN A 46 -9.71 12.24 -19.10
C GLN A 46 -10.02 12.34 -20.60
N GLU A 47 -10.08 11.20 -21.28
CA GLU A 47 -10.45 11.05 -22.68
C GLU A 47 -11.68 10.14 -22.77
N GLY A 48 -12.86 10.74 -22.83
CA GLY A 48 -14.12 9.99 -22.75
C GLY A 48 -14.23 9.21 -21.43
N ALA A 49 -14.18 7.88 -21.52
CA ALA A 49 -14.25 6.96 -20.37
C ALA A 49 -12.88 6.54 -19.83
N GLN A 50 -11.79 6.96 -20.48
CA GLN A 50 -10.42 6.59 -20.10
C GLN A 50 -9.72 7.73 -19.36
N PHE A 51 -8.81 7.34 -18.46
CA PHE A 51 -7.84 8.20 -17.79
C PHE A 51 -6.48 7.93 -18.42
N VAL A 52 -5.87 8.96 -19.01
CA VAL A 52 -4.53 8.87 -19.59
C VAL A 52 -3.56 9.47 -18.59
N LEU A 53 -2.67 8.65 -18.03
CA LEU A 53 -1.59 9.08 -17.14
C LEU A 53 -0.29 9.10 -17.95
N THR A 54 0.38 10.25 -17.95
CA THR A 54 1.68 10.46 -18.60
C THR A 54 2.74 10.62 -17.54
N ASP A 55 3.68 9.66 -17.45
CA ASP A 55 4.73 9.66 -16.44
C ASP A 55 5.75 10.81 -16.62
N HIS A 56 6.70 10.93 -15.70
CA HIS A 56 7.77 11.93 -15.76
C HIS A 56 8.67 11.81 -17.01
N LYS A 57 8.65 10.68 -17.72
CA LYS A 57 9.39 10.43 -18.98
C LYS A 57 8.55 10.75 -20.21
N GLY A 58 7.31 11.21 -20.04
CA GLY A 58 6.40 11.52 -21.15
C GLY A 58 5.72 10.28 -21.74
N ARG A 59 5.74 9.13 -21.07
CA ARG A 59 5.11 7.90 -21.55
C ARG A 59 3.64 7.86 -21.10
N PRO A 60 2.68 7.78 -22.03
CA PRO A 60 1.27 7.71 -21.70
C PRO A 60 0.80 6.26 -21.51
N ASP A 61 0.03 6.03 -20.45
CA ASP A 61 -0.70 4.81 -20.17
C ASP A 61 -2.19 5.13 -20.00
N SER A 62 -3.05 4.36 -20.66
CA SER A 62 -4.50 4.57 -20.67
C SER A 62 -5.21 3.56 -19.81
N PHE A 63 -5.98 4.04 -18.85
CA PHE A 63 -6.71 3.22 -17.90
C PHE A 63 -8.20 3.47 -17.99
N LYS A 64 -8.99 2.41 -17.86
CA LYS A 64 -10.43 2.53 -17.64
C LYS A 64 -10.71 2.39 -16.15
N LEU A 65 -11.51 3.30 -15.61
CA LEU A 65 -11.87 3.26 -14.19
C LEU A 65 -12.69 1.99 -13.89
N GLN A 66 -12.32 1.29 -12.82
CA GLN A 66 -12.87 -0.02 -12.41
C GLN A 66 -12.58 -1.17 -13.38
N ASP A 67 -11.43 -1.15 -14.06
CA ASP A 67 -11.03 -2.20 -15.01
C ASP A 67 -9.77 -2.94 -14.54
N GLY A 68 -9.89 -3.59 -13.38
CA GLY A 68 -8.82 -4.40 -12.77
C GLY A 68 -7.72 -3.56 -12.11
N GLU A 69 -6.85 -2.95 -12.92
CA GLU A 69 -5.61 -2.32 -12.44
C GLU A 69 -5.78 -0.86 -12.02
N PHE A 70 -6.91 -0.23 -12.38
CA PHE A 70 -7.19 1.17 -12.08
C PHE A 70 -8.60 1.34 -11.53
N PHE A 71 -8.70 1.75 -10.28
CA PHE A 71 -9.96 1.88 -9.57
C PHE A 71 -9.90 3.03 -8.57
N LYS A 72 -11.09 3.42 -8.09
CA LYS A 72 -11.25 4.52 -7.14
C LYS A 72 -10.89 4.07 -5.73
N ALA A 73 -10.05 4.83 -5.04
CA ALA A 73 -9.79 4.63 -3.63
C ALA A 73 -10.78 5.42 -2.76
N PHE A 74 -11.25 4.84 -1.66
CA PHE A 74 -12.23 5.45 -0.75
C PHE A 74 -11.61 5.83 0.59
N PRO A 75 -11.98 7.00 1.15
CA PRO A 75 -11.52 7.40 2.47
C PRO A 75 -12.23 6.63 3.59
N ALA A 76 -11.72 6.76 4.82
CA ALA A 76 -12.48 6.52 6.03
C ALA A 76 -13.50 7.65 6.23
N ASP A 77 -14.78 7.35 6.05
CA ASP A 77 -15.89 8.30 6.17
C ASP A 77 -16.95 7.88 7.22
N GLY A 78 -16.63 6.85 8.02
CA GLY A 78 -17.53 6.29 9.04
C GLY A 78 -18.55 5.29 8.52
N THR A 79 -18.69 5.10 7.21
CA THR A 79 -19.59 4.08 6.64
C THR A 79 -18.97 2.68 6.62
N ALA A 80 -17.64 2.61 6.49
CA ALA A 80 -16.86 1.38 6.58
C ALA A 80 -16.02 1.36 7.87
N SER A 81 -16.28 0.38 8.73
CA SER A 81 -15.45 0.10 9.91
C SER A 81 -14.16 -0.60 9.49
N LEU A 82 -13.00 -0.05 9.90
CA LEU A 82 -11.71 -0.72 9.78
C LEU A 82 -11.59 -1.76 10.91
N SER A 83 -11.79 -3.03 10.58
CA SER A 83 -11.67 -4.15 11.51
C SER A 83 -11.34 -5.42 10.75
N GLY A 84 -10.40 -6.23 11.26
CA GLY A 84 -9.95 -7.45 10.62
C GLY A 84 -8.43 -7.59 10.67
N GLU A 85 -7.94 -8.77 10.27
CA GLU A 85 -6.52 -9.01 10.05
C GLU A 85 -6.18 -8.76 8.59
N TYR A 86 -5.21 -7.91 8.34
CA TYR A 86 -4.78 -7.46 7.03
C TYR A 86 -3.32 -7.83 6.84
N ARG A 87 -3.00 -8.46 5.71
CA ARG A 87 -1.67 -8.95 5.38
C ARG A 87 -1.17 -8.36 4.08
N SER A 88 0.11 -8.02 4.07
CA SER A 88 0.85 -7.68 2.86
C SER A 88 2.05 -8.60 2.76
N ILE A 89 2.28 -9.15 1.57
CA ILE A 89 3.46 -9.95 1.26
C ILE A 89 4.26 -9.24 0.19
N SER A 90 5.51 -8.93 0.52
CA SER A 90 6.52 -8.37 -0.38
C SER A 90 7.65 -9.40 -0.51
N GLY A 91 8.29 -9.52 -1.67
CA GLY A 91 9.41 -10.43 -1.82
C GLY A 91 10.13 -10.29 -3.14
N GLY A 92 11.46 -10.43 -3.11
CA GLY A 92 12.34 -10.34 -4.27
C GLY A 92 13.58 -11.21 -4.08
N GLY A 93 14.01 -11.87 -5.15
CA GLY A 93 15.21 -12.72 -5.17
C GLY A 93 16.25 -12.17 -6.13
N ASN A 94 17.52 -12.15 -5.70
CA ASN A 94 18.63 -11.70 -6.53
C ASN A 94 19.23 -12.89 -7.30
N SER A 95 18.67 -13.23 -8.47
CA SER A 95 19.19 -14.32 -9.33
C SER A 95 20.56 -14.02 -9.97
N ALA A 96 21.13 -12.83 -9.75
CA ALA A 96 22.30 -12.34 -10.48
C ALA A 96 23.67 -12.90 -10.04
N MET A 97 23.75 -13.64 -8.92
CA MET A 97 25.04 -14.15 -8.39
C MET A 97 25.01 -15.61 -7.89
N GLY A 98 24.30 -16.49 -8.59
CA GLY A 98 24.45 -17.95 -8.40
C GLY A 98 23.96 -18.52 -7.06
N GLY A 99 23.14 -17.77 -6.31
CA GLY A 99 22.42 -18.28 -5.14
C GLY A 99 20.93 -17.97 -5.27
N GLU A 100 20.08 -18.99 -5.29
CA GLU A 100 18.63 -18.83 -5.22
C GLU A 100 18.23 -18.48 -3.78
N VAL A 101 18.46 -17.23 -3.38
CA VAL A 101 17.91 -16.71 -2.14
C VAL A 101 16.69 -15.85 -2.48
N MET A 102 15.49 -16.37 -2.20
CA MET A 102 14.28 -15.56 -2.18
C MET A 102 14.08 -15.00 -0.77
N ILE A 103 14.02 -13.67 -0.65
CA ILE A 103 13.63 -13.01 0.58
C ILE A 103 12.15 -12.64 0.44
N ALA A 104 11.32 -13.21 1.29
CA ALA A 104 9.93 -12.81 1.44
C ALA A 104 9.77 -12.09 2.79
N SER A 105 9.20 -10.90 2.76
CA SER A 105 8.77 -10.16 3.94
C SER A 105 7.26 -10.02 3.95
N GLU A 106 6.68 -10.40 5.06
CA GLU A 106 5.27 -10.29 5.33
C GLU A 106 5.05 -9.27 6.44
N SER A 107 4.06 -8.40 6.26
CA SER A 107 3.60 -7.45 7.25
C SER A 107 2.13 -7.68 7.51
N ARG A 108 1.72 -7.65 8.78
CA ARG A 108 0.34 -7.84 9.23
C ARG A 108 -0.11 -6.68 10.11
N TYR A 109 -1.38 -6.32 9.99
CA TYR A 109 -2.11 -5.48 10.92
C TYR A 109 -3.38 -6.19 11.34
N HIS A 110 -3.64 -6.31 12.63
CA HIS A 110 -4.95 -6.73 13.11
C HIS A 110 -5.60 -5.53 13.80
N PHE A 111 -6.63 -4.97 13.16
CA PHE A 111 -7.45 -3.88 13.69
C PHE A 111 -8.65 -4.45 14.43
N GLN A 112 -8.77 -4.17 15.72
CA GLN A 112 -9.93 -4.59 16.51
C GLN A 112 -11.03 -3.51 16.51
N PRO A 113 -12.30 -3.93 16.58
CA PRO A 113 -13.38 -3.03 16.95
C PRO A 113 -13.07 -2.32 18.27
N GLY A 114 -13.23 -0.99 18.30
CA GLY A 114 -12.89 -0.17 19.47
C GLY A 114 -11.56 0.60 19.36
N GLY A 115 -10.88 0.53 18.21
CA GLY A 115 -9.76 1.43 17.89
C GLY A 115 -8.43 0.99 18.45
N THR A 116 -8.20 -0.32 18.62
CA THR A 116 -6.87 -0.89 18.94
C THR A 116 -6.33 -1.70 17.78
N TYR A 117 -5.02 -1.76 17.64
CA TYR A 117 -4.38 -2.57 16.62
C TYR A 117 -3.19 -3.35 17.18
N THR A 118 -2.85 -4.44 16.51
CA THR A 118 -1.55 -5.09 16.63
C THR A 118 -0.91 -5.18 15.25
N THR A 119 0.41 -5.23 15.21
CA THR A 119 1.18 -5.45 13.98
C THR A 119 2.19 -6.55 14.19
N GLY A 120 2.46 -7.31 13.14
CA GLY A 120 3.51 -8.32 13.09
C GLY A 120 4.24 -8.24 11.77
N ARG A 121 5.57 -8.22 11.79
CA ARG A 121 6.39 -8.34 10.58
C ARG A 121 7.26 -9.58 10.69
N SER A 122 7.23 -10.42 9.67
CA SER A 122 8.12 -11.55 9.51
C SER A 122 8.93 -11.39 8.23
N THR A 123 10.22 -11.68 8.27
CA THR A 123 11.07 -11.75 7.09
C THR A 123 11.75 -13.10 7.08
N GLY A 124 11.59 -13.85 5.99
CA GLY A 124 12.22 -15.15 5.79
C GLY A 124 13.07 -15.16 4.53
N ALA A 125 14.28 -15.73 4.64
CA ALA A 125 15.12 -16.06 3.50
C ALA A 125 15.03 -17.57 3.24
N MET A 126 14.75 -17.95 2.00
CA MET A 126 14.83 -19.34 1.54
C MET A 126 16.05 -19.48 0.64
N ASN A 127 16.97 -20.42 0.93
CA ASN A 127 18.08 -20.77 0.04
C ASN A 127 17.76 -22.08 -0.72
N SER A 128 18.39 -22.31 -1.87
CA SER A 128 18.25 -23.56 -2.66
C SER A 128 18.65 -24.85 -1.91
N GLY A 129 19.38 -24.76 -0.79
CA GLY A 129 19.64 -25.89 0.11
C GLY A 129 18.41 -26.38 0.90
N ALA A 130 17.33 -25.61 0.91
CA ALA A 130 16.06 -26.00 1.54
C ALA A 130 15.28 -27.06 0.74
N MET A 131 15.51 -27.19 -0.59
CA MET A 131 14.92 -28.27 -1.40
C MET A 131 15.58 -29.64 -1.16
N SER A 132 16.82 -29.66 -0.65
CA SER A 132 17.55 -30.89 -0.30
C SER A 132 17.53 -31.23 1.20
N GLY A 133 16.73 -30.50 2.00
CA GLY A 133 16.48 -30.81 3.41
C GLY A 133 17.39 -30.14 4.43
N ALA A 134 18.22 -29.16 4.04
CA ALA A 134 19.06 -28.39 4.95
C ALA A 134 19.02 -26.89 4.63
N GLY A 135 17.86 -26.26 4.82
CA GLY A 135 17.70 -24.80 4.74
C GLY A 135 17.51 -24.19 6.12
N SER A 136 18.40 -23.29 6.54
CA SER A 136 18.22 -22.49 7.76
C SER A 136 17.33 -21.28 7.45
N THR A 137 16.12 -21.26 7.98
CA THR A 137 15.24 -20.07 7.92
C THR A 137 15.61 -19.14 9.08
N VAL A 138 16.21 -17.99 8.77
CA VAL A 138 16.35 -16.90 9.75
C VAL A 138 15.09 -16.05 9.67
N ALA A 139 14.21 -16.19 10.66
CA ALA A 139 12.99 -15.39 10.78
C ALA A 139 13.17 -14.33 11.89
N SER A 140 13.12 -13.05 11.52
CA SER A 140 12.99 -11.96 12.51
C SER A 140 11.51 -11.61 12.67
N ARG A 141 11.04 -11.46 13.93
CA ARG A 141 9.66 -11.07 14.25
C ARG A 141 9.69 -9.72 14.96
N ARG A 142 9.05 -8.71 14.38
CA ARG A 142 8.83 -7.43 15.05
C ARG A 142 7.33 -7.24 15.24
N ASN A 143 6.90 -7.17 16.49
CA ASN A 143 5.51 -6.96 16.85
C ASN A 143 5.31 -5.58 17.46
N GLY A 144 4.13 -5.01 17.26
CA GLY A 144 3.71 -3.76 17.87
C GLY A 144 2.23 -3.82 18.21
N ALA A 145 1.79 -2.91 19.08
CA ALA A 145 0.39 -2.74 19.42
C ALA A 145 0.14 -1.26 19.76
N GLY A 146 -1.11 -0.83 19.65
CA GLY A 146 -1.48 0.55 19.91
C GLY A 146 -2.96 0.85 19.71
N ARG A 147 -3.28 2.13 19.66
CA ARG A 147 -4.59 2.65 19.26
C ARG A 147 -4.54 3.18 17.84
N PHE A 148 -5.66 3.15 17.15
CA PHE A 148 -5.77 3.74 15.83
C PHE A 148 -7.03 4.58 15.70
N SER A 149 -6.96 5.57 14.83
CA SER A 149 -8.10 6.29 14.28
C SER A 149 -7.89 6.48 12.78
N ALA A 150 -8.95 6.40 12.00
CA ALA A 150 -8.91 6.64 10.57
C ALA A 150 -9.94 7.72 10.24
N GLU A 151 -9.50 8.76 9.53
CA GLU A 151 -10.33 9.87 9.10
C GLU A 151 -9.86 10.28 7.70
N ARG A 152 -10.78 10.42 6.76
CA ARG A 152 -10.48 10.77 5.37
C ARG A 152 -9.43 9.80 4.79
N TYR A 153 -8.37 10.33 4.21
CA TYR A 153 -7.27 9.54 3.65
C TYR A 153 -6.09 9.38 4.62
N THR A 154 -6.36 9.49 5.93
CA THR A 154 -5.34 9.41 6.97
C THR A 154 -5.69 8.32 7.98
N ILE A 155 -4.70 7.52 8.35
CA ILE A 155 -4.73 6.72 9.58
C ILE A 155 -3.70 7.27 10.56
N THR A 156 -4.10 7.40 11.82
CA THR A 156 -3.20 7.71 12.93
C THR A 156 -3.01 6.45 13.76
N LEU A 157 -1.77 6.06 13.98
CA LEU A 157 -1.34 4.92 14.79
C LEU A 157 -0.63 5.45 16.03
N GLU A 158 -1.24 5.28 17.20
CA GLU A 158 -0.71 5.71 18.48
C GLU A 158 -0.14 4.54 19.26
N ARG A 159 1.14 4.64 19.62
CA ARG A 159 1.83 3.62 20.41
C ARG A 159 1.65 3.89 21.91
N PRO A 160 1.75 2.86 22.76
CA PRO A 160 1.65 3.01 24.22
C PRO A 160 2.66 3.98 24.84
N ASP A 161 3.78 4.25 24.17
CA ASP A 161 4.82 5.19 24.59
C ASP A 161 4.51 6.66 24.21
N GLY A 162 3.32 6.93 23.67
CA GLY A 162 2.88 8.26 23.28
C GLY A 162 3.35 8.69 21.89
N ARG A 163 4.13 7.87 21.17
CA ARG A 163 4.48 8.18 19.77
C ARG A 163 3.29 7.94 18.86
N SER A 164 3.00 8.92 18.01
CA SER A 164 1.98 8.83 16.96
C SER A 164 2.61 8.82 15.57
N GLU A 165 2.07 8.00 14.68
CA GLU A 165 2.45 7.94 13.27
C GLU A 165 1.20 8.17 12.40
N ARG A 166 1.29 9.10 11.44
CA ARG A 166 0.22 9.41 10.50
C ARG A 166 0.61 8.93 9.12
N ARG A 167 -0.21 8.08 8.50
CA ARG A 167 0.06 7.50 7.18
C ARG A 167 -1.13 7.71 6.25
N PHE A 168 -0.86 7.69 4.95
CA PHE A 168 -1.93 7.63 3.96
C PHE A 168 -2.76 6.37 4.19
N PHE A 169 -4.07 6.50 4.01
CA PHE A 169 -5.06 5.44 4.19
C PHE A 169 -6.08 5.50 3.07
N ALA A 170 -6.44 4.35 2.50
CA ALA A 170 -7.64 4.24 1.69
C ALA A 170 -8.16 2.80 1.65
N PHE A 171 -9.46 2.63 1.51
CA PHE A 171 -10.04 1.37 1.03
C PHE A 171 -9.93 1.28 -0.50
N GLY A 172 -9.74 0.06 -0.99
CA GLY A 172 -9.93 -0.24 -2.41
C GLY A 172 -11.40 -0.13 -2.83
N SER A 173 -11.66 -0.42 -4.09
CA SER A 173 -13.03 -0.51 -4.58
C SER A 173 -13.24 -1.65 -5.53
N GLN A 174 -14.48 -2.10 -5.59
CA GLN A 174 -14.96 -3.14 -6.48
C GLN A 174 -16.23 -2.68 -7.21
N LYS A 175 -16.57 -3.40 -8.29
CA LYS A 175 -17.79 -3.24 -9.11
C LYS A 175 -17.85 -1.91 -9.87
N SER A 176 -18.87 -1.80 -10.73
CA SER A 176 -19.22 -0.58 -11.46
C SER A 176 -20.75 -0.40 -11.35
N PRO A 177 -21.27 0.62 -10.63
CA PRO A 177 -20.54 1.74 -10.01
C PRO A 177 -19.62 1.32 -8.84
N PRO A 178 -18.57 2.10 -8.53
CA PRO A 178 -17.59 1.75 -7.50
C PRO A 178 -18.21 1.66 -6.10
N LEU A 179 -17.98 0.54 -5.41
CA LEU A 179 -18.31 0.34 -4.00
C LEU A 179 -17.03 0.05 -3.22
N ILE A 180 -17.02 0.40 -1.93
CA ILE A 180 -15.90 0.09 -1.03
C ILE A 180 -15.61 -1.41 -1.05
N ASP A 181 -14.34 -1.75 -1.23
CA ASP A 181 -13.82 -3.08 -0.98
C ASP A 181 -13.11 -3.08 0.38
N LYS A 182 -13.70 -3.76 1.37
CA LYS A 182 -13.14 -3.83 2.73
C LYS A 182 -11.98 -4.82 2.81
N ASP A 183 -11.83 -5.66 1.80
CA ASP A 183 -10.81 -6.70 1.77
C ASP A 183 -9.50 -6.16 1.21
N MET A 184 -9.50 -4.96 0.61
CA MET A 184 -8.32 -4.27 0.12
C MET A 184 -8.12 -2.94 0.83
N LEU A 185 -6.95 -2.80 1.45
CA LEU A 185 -6.57 -1.64 2.24
C LEU A 185 -5.20 -1.09 1.77
N PHE A 186 -5.11 0.22 1.62
CA PHE A 186 -3.85 0.93 1.40
C PHE A 186 -3.42 1.60 2.70
N LEU A 187 -2.19 1.31 3.15
CA LEU A 187 -1.53 1.95 4.28
C LEU A 187 -0.16 2.46 3.84
N GLY A 188 -0.08 3.75 3.54
CA GLY A 188 1.08 4.34 2.86
C GLY A 188 1.16 3.87 1.41
N ASP A 189 2.37 3.48 0.99
CA ASP A 189 2.63 2.91 -0.34
C ASP A 189 2.32 1.40 -0.45
N THR A 190 1.82 0.80 0.63
CA THR A 190 1.68 -0.65 0.75
C THR A 190 0.21 -1.06 0.70
N VAL A 191 -0.12 -2.01 -0.18
CA VAL A 191 -1.41 -2.68 -0.22
C VAL A 191 -1.45 -3.87 0.74
N TYR A 192 -2.56 -4.00 1.45
CA TYR A 192 -2.89 -5.12 2.33
C TYR A 192 -4.21 -5.74 1.89
N SER A 193 -4.28 -7.07 1.96
CA SER A 193 -5.51 -7.83 1.80
C SER A 193 -6.00 -8.36 3.15
N LEU A 194 -7.31 -8.45 3.35
CA LEU A 194 -7.89 -9.15 4.50
C LEU A 194 -7.43 -10.62 4.49
N ASP A 195 -6.99 -11.13 5.65
CA ASP A 195 -6.62 -12.52 5.90
C ASP A 195 -7.86 -13.19 6.51
N ASP A 196 -8.41 -14.20 5.83
CA ASP A 196 -9.59 -14.99 6.26
C ASP A 196 -9.24 -16.06 7.31
#